data_AF-A0A7V7WUC8-F1
#
_entry.id   AF-A0A7V7WUC8-F1
#
_cell.length_a   1.000
_cell.length_b   1.000
_cell.length_c   1.000
_cell.angle_alpha   90.00
_cell.angle_beta   90.00
_cell.angle_gamma   90.00
#
_symmetry.space_group_name_H-M   'P 1'
#
loop_
_entity.id
_entity.type
_entity.pdbx_description
1 polymer ?
#
loop_
_entity_poly.entity_id
_entity_poly.type
_entity_poly.pdbx_seq_one_letter_code
_entity_poly.pdbx_strand_id
1 'polypeptide(L)' 'MSETTPTAEADLAHWRAWLGRTEQHSDRIHAAPLDALAATLDRDDPPARPGDEAPPLAHWLFFLTAARP' A
#
# COMPACT_ATOMS: atom_id res chain seq x y z
N MET A 1 12.64 -4.62 43.00
CA MET A 1 13.67 -5.14 42.07
C MET A 1 12.94 -5.70 40.88
N SER A 2 12.77 -4.88 39.83
CA SER A 2 12.02 -5.28 38.63
C SER A 2 13.02 -5.60 37.53
N GLU A 3 13.28 -6.90 37.32
CA GLU A 3 14.02 -7.40 36.17
C GLU A 3 13.06 -8.20 35.29
N THR A 4 12.67 -7.66 34.14
CA THR A 4 12.37 -8.44 32.92
C THR A 4 12.43 -7.53 31.68
N THR A 5 13.61 -7.00 31.34
CA THR A 5 13.86 -6.33 30.04
C THR A 5 14.84 -7.05 29.09
N PRO A 6 14.95 -8.40 29.01
CA PRO A 6 15.69 -9.01 27.90
C PRO A 6 14.94 -8.95 26.56
N THR A 7 13.61 -9.12 26.58
CA THR A 7 12.79 -9.28 25.37
C THR A 7 12.62 -7.97 24.61
N ALA A 8 12.32 -6.87 25.31
CA ALA A 8 12.11 -5.57 24.66
C ALA A 8 13.36 -5.05 23.93
N GLU A 9 14.55 -5.35 24.45
CA GLU A 9 15.82 -4.97 23.80
C GLU A 9 16.10 -5.82 22.56
N ALA A 10 15.83 -7.13 22.63
CA ALA A 10 15.94 -8.03 21.49
C ALA A 10 14.93 -7.68 20.37
N ASP A 11 13.70 -7.35 20.74
CA ASP A 11 12.68 -6.95 19.78
C ASP A 11 13.06 -5.63 19.08
N LEU A 12 13.58 -4.66 19.84
CA LEU A 12 14.07 -3.40 19.27
C LEU A 12 15.23 -3.61 18.30
N ALA A 13 16.16 -4.51 18.62
CA ALA A 13 17.23 -4.89 17.71
C ALA A 13 16.68 -5.53 16.41
N HIS A 14 15.68 -6.40 16.52
CA HIS A 14 15.00 -7.01 15.37
C HIS A 14 14.32 -5.97 14.46
N TRP A 15 13.55 -5.02 15.02
CA TRP A 15 12.88 -3.99 14.21
C TRP A 15 13.86 -3.00 13.57
N ARG A 16 14.96 -2.66 14.26
CA ARG A 16 16.02 -1.80 13.69
C ARG A 16 16.65 -2.41 12.43
N ALA A 17 16.73 -3.74 12.34
CA ALA A 17 17.24 -4.42 11.15
C ALA A 17 16.39 -4.18 9.88
N TRP A 18 15.15 -3.67 10.02
CA TRP A 18 14.31 -3.29 8.88
C TRP A 18 14.61 -1.90 8.32
N LEU A 19 15.33 -1.05 9.06
CA LEU A 19 15.66 0.30 8.60
C LEU A 19 16.57 0.27 7.37
N GLY A 20 16.26 1.11 6.38
CA GLY A 20 17.04 1.22 5.14
C GLY A 20 16.77 0.14 4.10
N ARG A 21 15.88 -0.83 4.38
CA ARG A 21 15.42 -1.78 3.36
C ARG A 21 14.58 -1.06 2.31
N THR A 22 14.74 -1.46 1.06
CA THR A 22 13.97 -0.97 -0.09
C THR A 22 13.44 -2.14 -0.90
N GLU A 23 12.33 -1.92 -1.58
CA GLU A 23 11.71 -2.88 -2.48
C GLU A 23 11.11 -2.09 -3.65
N GLN A 24 11.08 -2.71 -4.84
CA GLN A 24 10.51 -2.12 -6.04
C GLN A 24 9.50 -3.07 -6.65
N HIS A 25 8.35 -2.53 -7.05
CA HIS A 25 7.26 -3.25 -7.71
C HIS A 25 6.85 -2.52 -8.97
N SER A 26 6.38 -3.28 -9.96
CA SER A 26 5.75 -2.74 -11.16
C SER A 26 4.32 -3.25 -11.22
N ASP A 27 3.39 -2.34 -11.48
CA ASP A 27 1.99 -2.66 -11.63
C ASP A 27 1.43 -1.97 -12.87
N ARG A 28 0.35 -2.51 -13.43
CA ARG A 28 -0.37 -1.90 -14.53
C ARG A 28 -1.59 -1.19 -13.97
N ILE A 29 -1.73 0.09 -14.30
CA ILE A 29 -2.94 0.84 -13.96
C ILE A 29 -4.09 0.31 -14.81
N HIS A 30 -5.05 -0.34 -14.15
CA HIS A 30 -6.26 -0.89 -14.77
C HIS A 30 -7.45 0.05 -14.55
N ALA A 31 -8.39 0.09 -15.51
CA ALA A 31 -9.58 0.93 -15.42
C ALA A 31 -10.50 0.54 -14.23
N ALA A 32 -10.70 -0.76 -13.99
CA ALA A 32 -11.66 -1.22 -12.99
C ALA A 32 -11.42 -0.69 -11.55
N PRO A 33 -10.17 -0.66 -11.01
CA PRO A 33 -9.91 0.01 -9.74
C PRO A 33 -10.22 1.51 -9.73
N LEU A 34 -10.01 2.21 -10.86
CA LEU A 34 -10.30 3.64 -10.98
C LEU A 34 -11.80 3.92 -10.97
N ASP A 35 -12.56 3.15 -11.76
CA ASP A 35 -14.02 3.26 -11.81
C ASP A 35 -14.63 2.90 -10.44
N ALA A 36 -14.08 1.88 -9.76
CA ALA A 36 -14.50 1.51 -8.42
C ALA A 36 -14.18 2.60 -7.38
N LEU A 37 -13.05 3.30 -7.50
CA LEU A 37 -12.73 4.44 -6.64
C LEU A 37 -13.71 5.58 -6.84
N ALA A 38 -14.04 5.92 -8.09
CA ALA A 38 -15.02 6.94 -8.40
C ALA A 38 -16.38 6.61 -7.78
N ALA A 39 -16.87 5.37 -7.95
CA ALA A 39 -18.11 4.91 -7.35
C ALA A 39 -18.07 4.93 -5.81
N THR A 40 -16.95 4.54 -5.20
CA THR A 40 -16.77 4.58 -3.73
C THR A 40 -16.87 5.99 -3.17
N LEU A 41 -16.40 6.97 -3.93
CA LEU A 41 -16.42 8.38 -3.58
C LEU A 41 -17.68 9.11 -4.08
N ASP A 42 -18.66 8.38 -4.64
CA ASP A 42 -19.90 8.91 -5.22
C ASP A 42 -19.64 10.00 -6.28
N ARG A 43 -18.66 9.73 -7.17
CA ARG A 43 -18.24 10.64 -8.25
C ARG A 43 -18.76 10.15 -9.60
N ASP A 44 -19.33 11.06 -10.38
CA ASP A 44 -19.81 10.82 -11.75
C ASP A 44 -18.69 10.94 -12.80
N ASP A 45 -17.56 10.28 -12.57
CA ASP A 45 -16.47 10.27 -13.54
C ASP A 45 -16.86 9.51 -14.82
N PRO A 46 -16.34 9.91 -16.00
CA PRO A 46 -16.43 9.05 -17.18
C PRO A 46 -15.62 7.75 -16.96
N PRO A 47 -16.03 6.62 -17.58
CA PRO A 47 -15.30 5.36 -17.47
C PRO A 47 -13.86 5.51 -17.93
N ALA A 48 -12.91 5.02 -17.13
CA ALA A 48 -11.49 5.16 -17.39
C ALA A 48 -11.05 4.38 -18.64
N ARG A 49 -10.17 4.98 -19.45
CA ARG A 49 -9.64 4.39 -20.69
C ARG A 49 -8.10 4.38 -20.70
N PRO A 50 -7.48 3.48 -21.48
CA PRO A 50 -6.03 3.50 -21.66
C PRO A 50 -5.55 4.85 -22.22
N GLY A 51 -4.57 5.45 -21.54
CA GLY A 51 -4.01 6.75 -21.90
C GLY A 51 -4.61 7.94 -21.13
N ASP A 52 -5.73 7.73 -20.42
CA ASP A 52 -6.27 8.74 -19.52
C ASP A 52 -5.34 8.94 -18.31
N GLU A 53 -5.34 10.16 -17.78
CA GLU A 53 -4.65 10.46 -16.54
C GLU A 53 -5.36 9.78 -15.36
N ALA A 54 -4.58 9.19 -14.44
CA ALA A 54 -5.15 8.60 -13.23
C ALA A 54 -5.68 9.72 -12.30
N PRO A 55 -6.88 9.55 -11.71
CA PRO A 55 -7.42 10.54 -10.80
C PRO A 55 -6.58 10.67 -9.51
N PRO A 56 -6.72 11.79 -8.77
CA PRO A 56 -6.08 11.93 -7.47
C PRO A 56 -6.39 10.74 -6.53
N LEU A 57 -5.41 10.36 -5.71
CA LEU A 57 -5.47 9.21 -4.77
C LEU A 57 -5.53 7.81 -5.41
N ALA A 58 -5.61 7.67 -6.73
CA ALA A 58 -5.64 6.36 -7.41
C ALA A 58 -4.49 5.44 -7.02
N HIS A 59 -3.30 5.99 -6.76
CA HIS A 59 -2.10 5.24 -6.38
C HIS A 59 -2.26 4.38 -5.11
N TRP A 60 -3.28 4.61 -4.28
CA TRP A 60 -3.56 3.77 -3.10
C TRP A 60 -4.14 2.40 -3.45
N LEU A 61 -4.66 2.22 -4.68
CA LEU A 61 -5.27 0.98 -5.13
C LEU A 61 -4.32 0.09 -5.96
N PHE A 62 -3.08 0.53 -6.16
CA PHE A 62 -2.06 -0.18 -6.95
C PHE A 62 -0.87 -0.57 -6.07
N PHE A 63 -0.07 -1.54 -6.53
CA PHE A 63 1.06 -2.09 -5.78
C PHE A 63 0.62 -2.79 -4.47
N LEU A 64 -0.59 -3.35 -4.45
CA LEU A 64 -1.12 -4.06 -3.28
C LEU A 64 -0.50 -5.46 -3.18
N THR A 65 0.15 -5.75 -2.06
CA THR A 65 0.68 -7.10 -1.79
C THR A 65 -0.45 -8.04 -1.39
N ALA A 66 -0.70 -9.08 -2.19
CA ALA A 66 -1.60 -10.16 -1.80
C ALA A 66 -0.95 -11.01 -0.69
N ALA A 67 -1.36 -10.78 0.56
CA ALA A 67 -0.97 -11.62 1.68
C ALA A 67 -1.91 -12.83 1.79
N ARG A 68 -1.34 -14.01 2.02
CA ARG A 68 -2.11 -15.19 2.44
C ARG A 68 -2.15 -15.21 3.98
N PRO A 69 -3.30 -15.47 4.61
CA PRO A 69 -3.37 -15.64 6.07
C PRO A 69 -2.56 -16.85 6.56
#